data_AF-A0A8B6F5F4-F1
#
_entry.id   AF-A0A8B6F5F4-F1
#
_cell.length_a   1.000
_cell.length_b   1.000
_cell.length_c   1.000
_cell.angle_alpha   90.00
_cell.angle_beta   90.00
_cell.angle_gamma   90.00
#
_symmetry.space_group_name_H-M   'P 1'
#
loop_
_entity.id
_entity.type
_entity.pdbx_description
1 polymer ?
#
loop_
_entity_poly.entity_id
_entity_poly.type
_entity_poly.pdbx_seq_one_letter_code
_entity_poly.pdbx_strand_id
1 'polypeptide(L)'
;MLYSLYKYVISDDFLHLMMVRKGRKLVARCIPNLEKKNAEDVVMLVLKRLQVLLKKDPQDEGLMVLHDPVVRTIQSCDLKSLVQFLSTVLSETDTASQALQNKFGSSVVCTLIHRGEVLYKDTSPLDIDNQLQTEWCQFVHDLARLIVCGNVVLFSSFRCQFVHDLASILATVPLESLVKPKLPQTTISGHFDRLLNKKQIASLEDKLKVIAEPQAVS
;
A
#
# COMPACT_ATOMS: atom_id res chain seq x y z
N MET A 1 -17.77 27.39 3.12
CA MET A 1 -17.57 26.99 1.70
C MET A 1 -16.80 25.66 1.59
N LEU A 2 -15.61 25.52 2.19
CA LEU A 2 -14.81 24.28 2.13
C LEU A 2 -15.52 23.04 2.73
N TYR A 3 -16.25 23.20 3.84
CA TYR A 3 -17.02 22.10 4.43
C TYR A 3 -18.14 21.57 3.52
N SER A 4 -18.85 22.46 2.81
CA SER A 4 -19.88 22.08 1.84
C SER A 4 -19.27 21.34 0.64
N LEU A 5 -18.07 21.75 0.21
CA LEU A 5 -17.33 21.08 -0.86
C LEU A 5 -16.84 19.69 -0.40
N TYR A 6 -16.33 19.57 0.82
CA TYR A 6 -15.99 18.28 1.42
C TYR A 6 -17.20 17.35 1.44
N LYS A 7 -18.36 17.81 1.93
CA LYS A 7 -19.61 17.03 1.96
C LYS A 7 -20.04 16.56 0.57
N TYR A 8 -19.86 17.40 -0.46
CA TYR A 8 -20.11 17.01 -1.83
C TYR A 8 -19.15 15.92 -2.32
N VAL A 9 -17.85 16.04 -2.00
CA VAL A 9 -16.83 15.03 -2.37
C VAL A 9 -17.09 13.69 -1.70
N ILE A 10 -17.48 13.66 -0.41
CA ILE A 10 -17.74 12.40 0.30
C ILE A 10 -19.16 11.85 0.12
N SER A 11 -19.92 12.39 -0.84
CA SER A 11 -21.29 11.95 -1.13
C SER A 11 -21.30 10.61 -1.87
N ASP A 12 -22.48 10.00 -1.98
CA ASP A 12 -22.69 8.75 -2.73
C ASP A 12 -22.30 8.88 -4.22
N ASP A 13 -22.25 10.12 -4.74
CA ASP A 13 -21.84 10.44 -6.10
C ASP A 13 -20.33 10.53 -6.31
N PHE A 14 -19.51 10.26 -5.29
CA PHE A 14 -18.05 10.34 -5.40
C PHE A 14 -17.50 9.58 -6.60
N LEU A 15 -18.02 8.37 -6.87
CA LEU A 15 -17.55 7.60 -8.01
C LEU A 15 -17.84 8.32 -9.32
N HIS A 16 -19.07 8.83 -9.51
CA HIS A 16 -19.44 9.63 -10.70
C HIS A 16 -18.55 10.85 -10.87
N LEU A 17 -18.23 11.54 -9.78
CA LEU A 17 -17.29 12.66 -9.77
C LEU A 17 -15.90 12.23 -10.27
N MET A 18 -15.42 11.08 -9.80
CA MET A 18 -14.11 10.54 -10.17
C MET A 18 -14.06 9.92 -11.57
N MET A 19 -15.21 9.63 -12.20
CA MET A 19 -15.28 9.15 -13.57
C MET A 19 -14.94 10.22 -14.62
N VAL A 20 -14.99 11.51 -14.25
CA VAL A 20 -14.74 12.62 -15.18
C VAL A 20 -13.44 13.38 -14.85
N ARG A 21 -12.68 13.76 -15.88
CA ARG A 21 -11.38 14.46 -15.73
C ARG A 21 -11.47 15.76 -14.90
N LYS A 22 -12.57 16.52 -15.07
CA LYS A 22 -12.81 17.74 -14.28
C LYS A 22 -13.06 17.43 -12.80
N GLY A 23 -13.76 16.33 -12.49
CA GLY A 23 -14.02 15.92 -11.12
C GLY A 23 -12.76 15.42 -10.41
N ARG A 24 -11.90 14.63 -11.08
CA ARG A 24 -10.57 14.26 -10.54
C ARG A 24 -9.71 15.50 -10.21
N LYS A 25 -9.69 16.49 -11.12
CA LYS A 25 -9.02 17.79 -10.88
C LYS A 25 -9.61 18.55 -9.70
N LEU A 26 -10.94 18.54 -9.56
CA LEU A 26 -11.62 19.15 -8.42
C LEU A 26 -11.16 18.49 -7.12
N VAL A 27 -11.28 17.17 -7.01
CA VAL A 27 -10.86 16.41 -5.82
C VAL A 27 -9.39 16.66 -5.50
N ALA A 28 -8.50 16.59 -6.49
CA ALA A 28 -7.07 16.88 -6.32
C ALA A 28 -6.79 18.28 -5.73
N ARG A 29 -7.57 19.29 -6.14
CA ARG A 29 -7.47 20.66 -5.59
C ARG A 29 -8.15 20.81 -4.24
N CYS A 30 -9.14 19.99 -3.92
CA CYS A 30 -9.83 20.04 -2.64
C CYS A 30 -8.91 19.56 -1.52
N ILE A 31 -8.26 18.39 -1.70
CA ILE A 31 -7.49 17.70 -0.65
C ILE A 31 -6.53 18.63 0.13
N PRO A 32 -5.66 19.44 -0.51
CA PRO A 32 -4.71 20.29 0.22
C PRO A 32 -5.36 21.41 1.05
N ASN A 33 -6.62 21.74 0.78
CA ASN A 33 -7.38 22.79 1.45
C ASN A 33 -8.29 22.24 2.56
N LEU A 34 -8.30 20.92 2.76
CA LEU A 34 -9.07 20.28 3.81
C LEU A 34 -8.25 20.19 5.10
N GLU A 35 -8.94 20.19 6.23
CA GLU A 35 -8.34 19.76 7.50
C GLU A 35 -7.83 18.32 7.36
N LYS A 36 -6.76 17.99 8.11
CA LYS A 36 -6.08 16.69 8.03
C LYS A 36 -7.05 15.50 8.00
N LYS A 37 -8.00 15.45 8.95
CA LYS A 37 -8.99 14.38 9.02
C LYS A 37 -9.88 14.29 7.77
N ASN A 38 -10.34 15.43 7.26
CA ASN A 38 -11.18 15.48 6.06
C ASN A 38 -10.38 15.08 4.81
N ALA A 39 -9.09 15.42 4.73
CA ALA A 39 -8.21 14.95 3.67
C ALA A 39 -8.01 13.43 3.73
N GLU A 40 -7.79 12.88 4.92
CA GLU A 40 -7.70 11.44 5.15
C GLU A 40 -8.99 10.71 4.76
N ASP A 41 -10.16 11.25 5.08
CA ASP A 41 -11.45 10.69 4.67
C ASP A 41 -11.60 10.61 3.14
N VAL A 42 -11.16 11.65 2.43
CA VAL A 42 -11.18 11.67 0.96
C VAL A 42 -10.19 10.66 0.38
N VAL A 43 -8.98 10.56 0.95
CA VAL A 43 -8.00 9.54 0.55
C VAL A 43 -8.54 8.12 0.81
N MET A 44 -9.12 7.88 1.98
CA MET A 44 -9.79 6.62 2.31
C MET A 44 -10.84 6.26 1.25
N LEU A 45 -11.65 7.23 0.83
CA LEU A 45 -12.68 7.02 -0.18
C LEU A 45 -12.10 6.72 -1.57
N VAL A 46 -10.99 7.37 -1.96
CA VAL A 46 -10.21 7.00 -3.15
C VAL A 46 -9.76 5.54 -3.07
N LEU A 47 -9.19 5.13 -1.94
CA LEU A 47 -8.69 3.76 -1.74
C LEU A 47 -9.82 2.71 -1.78
N LYS A 48 -10.95 2.99 -1.12
CA LYS A 48 -12.15 2.13 -1.15
C LYS A 48 -12.72 1.93 -2.55
N ARG A 49 -12.47 2.87 -3.46
CA ARG A 49 -12.95 2.82 -4.85
C ARG A 49 -11.82 2.52 -5.84
N LEU A 50 -10.61 2.25 -5.36
CA LEU A 50 -9.40 2.19 -6.17
C LEU A 50 -9.53 1.20 -7.33
N GLN A 51 -9.99 -0.02 -7.07
CA GLN A 51 -10.18 -1.05 -8.10
C GLN A 51 -11.00 -0.55 -9.30
N VAL A 52 -12.15 0.07 -9.02
CA VAL A 52 -13.06 0.59 -10.06
C VAL A 52 -12.39 1.73 -10.80
N LEU A 53 -11.70 2.62 -10.08
CA LEU A 53 -10.98 3.74 -10.68
C LEU A 53 -9.88 3.28 -11.62
N LEU A 54 -9.10 2.26 -11.22
CA LEU A 54 -8.03 1.66 -12.02
C LEU A 54 -8.58 1.02 -13.29
N LYS A 55 -9.65 0.21 -13.19
CA LYS A 55 -10.33 -0.41 -14.34
C LYS A 55 -10.87 0.62 -15.34
N LYS A 56 -11.18 1.83 -14.88
CA LYS A 56 -11.71 2.93 -15.70
C LYS A 56 -10.65 3.95 -16.12
N ASP A 57 -9.38 3.70 -15.83
CA ASP A 57 -8.23 4.54 -16.24
C ASP A 57 -7.09 3.72 -16.86
N PRO A 58 -7.35 2.90 -17.91
CA PRO A 58 -6.39 1.92 -18.42
C PRO A 58 -5.16 2.54 -19.12
N GLN A 59 -5.15 3.85 -19.37
CA GLN A 59 -4.01 4.58 -19.96
C GLN A 59 -3.10 5.23 -18.91
N ASP A 60 -3.33 5.02 -17.61
CA ASP A 60 -2.47 5.51 -16.52
C ASP A 60 -2.30 7.04 -16.41
N GLU A 61 -3.09 7.85 -17.12
CA GLU A 61 -2.89 9.31 -17.17
C GLU A 61 -3.97 10.14 -16.45
N GLY A 62 -5.17 9.59 -16.23
CA GLY A 62 -6.27 10.37 -15.68
C GLY A 62 -6.19 10.49 -14.15
N LEU A 63 -5.77 9.43 -13.46
CA LEU A 63 -5.67 9.37 -12.00
C LEU A 63 -4.42 10.06 -11.45
N MET A 64 -3.36 10.19 -12.27
CA MET A 64 -2.10 10.82 -11.85
C MET A 64 -2.26 12.26 -11.36
N VAL A 65 -3.35 12.96 -11.71
CA VAL A 65 -3.65 14.28 -11.14
C VAL A 65 -3.86 14.28 -9.63
N LEU A 66 -4.21 13.12 -9.05
CA LEU A 66 -4.40 12.92 -7.62
C LEU A 66 -3.10 12.55 -6.91
N HIS A 67 -2.03 12.24 -7.64
CA HIS A 67 -0.79 11.72 -7.10
C HIS A 67 -0.25 12.57 -5.95
N ASP A 68 0.10 13.82 -6.22
CA ASP A 68 0.69 14.72 -5.24
C ASP A 68 -0.18 14.96 -4.00
N PRO A 69 -1.48 15.31 -4.11
CA PRO A 69 -2.30 15.53 -2.93
C PRO A 69 -2.50 14.25 -2.11
N VAL A 70 -2.63 13.09 -2.74
CA VAL A 70 -2.79 11.81 -2.03
C VAL A 70 -1.48 11.43 -1.31
N VAL A 71 -0.34 11.49 -2.01
CA VAL A 71 0.98 11.16 -1.44
C VAL A 71 1.30 12.05 -0.25
N ARG A 72 1.09 13.38 -0.35
CA ARG A 72 1.33 14.30 0.76
C ARG A 72 0.44 14.02 1.96
N THR A 73 -0.83 13.67 1.71
CA THR A 73 -1.76 13.30 2.79
C THR A 73 -1.25 12.05 3.50
N ILE A 74 -0.90 10.99 2.76
CA ILE A 74 -0.32 9.76 3.31
C ILE A 74 0.94 10.04 4.12
N GLN A 75 1.86 10.86 3.61
CA GLN A 75 3.11 11.22 4.29
C GLN A 75 2.88 11.96 5.63
N SER A 76 1.73 12.63 5.80
CA SER A 76 1.35 13.31 7.03
C SER A 76 0.57 12.44 8.04
N CYS A 77 0.19 11.23 7.64
CA CYS A 77 -0.59 10.30 8.46
C CYS A 77 0.26 9.68 9.57
N ASP A 78 -0.45 9.24 10.61
CA ASP A 78 0.09 8.37 11.66
C ASP A 78 -0.08 6.89 11.27
N LEU A 79 0.47 5.99 12.09
CA LEU A 79 0.47 4.56 11.79
C LEU A 79 -0.96 3.98 11.75
N LYS A 80 -1.86 4.51 12.59
CA LYS A 80 -3.25 4.06 12.66
C LYS A 80 -3.99 4.34 11.35
N SER A 81 -3.91 5.57 10.83
CA SER A 81 -4.54 5.91 9.54
C SER A 81 -3.93 5.11 8.38
N LEU A 82 -2.62 4.87 8.40
CA LEU A 82 -1.97 4.02 7.40
C LEU A 82 -2.52 2.60 7.43
N VAL A 83 -2.59 1.96 8.60
CA VAL A 83 -3.13 0.60 8.72
C VAL A 83 -4.58 0.50 8.20
N GLN A 84 -5.40 1.54 8.42
CA GLN A 84 -6.76 1.60 7.84
C GLN A 84 -6.74 1.73 6.30
N PHE A 85 -5.82 2.51 5.74
CA PHE A 85 -5.64 2.60 4.28
C PHE A 85 -5.18 1.27 3.70
N LEU A 86 -4.25 0.60 4.37
CA LEU A 86 -3.65 -0.66 3.94
C LEU A 86 -4.66 -1.80 3.96
N SER A 87 -5.41 -1.93 5.04
CA SER A 87 -6.50 -2.91 5.15
C SER A 87 -7.55 -2.71 4.06
N THR A 88 -7.83 -1.46 3.68
CA THR A 88 -8.74 -1.14 2.57
C THR A 88 -8.18 -1.57 1.20
N VAL A 89 -6.87 -1.38 0.95
CA VAL A 89 -6.25 -1.77 -0.32
C VAL A 89 -6.11 -3.30 -0.42
N LEU A 90 -5.83 -3.98 0.69
CA LEU A 90 -5.63 -5.42 0.74
C LEU A 90 -6.91 -6.24 0.95
N SER A 91 -8.05 -5.62 1.31
CA SER A 91 -9.30 -6.35 1.53
C SER A 91 -9.73 -7.16 0.31
N GLU A 92 -9.32 -6.71 -0.88
CA GLU A 92 -9.56 -7.39 -2.15
C GLU A 92 -8.22 -7.64 -2.85
N THR A 93 -7.82 -8.91 -2.98
CA THR A 93 -6.53 -9.31 -3.58
C THR A 93 -6.35 -8.79 -5.01
N ASP A 94 -7.44 -8.69 -5.77
CA ASP A 94 -7.45 -8.13 -7.13
C ASP A 94 -7.14 -6.62 -7.14
N THR A 95 -7.58 -5.88 -6.10
CA THR A 95 -7.35 -4.43 -5.97
C THR A 95 -5.88 -4.12 -5.76
N ALA A 96 -5.22 -4.83 -4.84
CA ALA A 96 -3.80 -4.65 -4.59
C ALA A 96 -2.94 -5.03 -5.82
N SER A 97 -3.31 -6.11 -6.53
CA SER A 97 -2.59 -6.54 -7.75
C SER A 97 -2.71 -5.48 -8.85
N GLN A 98 -3.92 -4.98 -9.10
CA GLN A 98 -4.16 -3.93 -10.09
C GLN A 98 -3.48 -2.62 -9.71
N ALA A 99 -3.48 -2.26 -8.42
CA ALA A 99 -2.80 -1.06 -7.94
C ALA A 99 -1.30 -1.12 -8.26
N LEU A 100 -0.63 -2.23 -7.97
CA LEU A 100 0.79 -2.39 -8.28
C LEU A 100 1.13 -2.38 -9.78
N GLN A 101 0.16 -2.72 -10.63
CA GLN A 101 0.31 -2.69 -12.10
C GLN A 101 0.00 -1.32 -12.73
N ASN A 102 -0.55 -0.38 -11.96
CA ASN A 102 -0.90 0.97 -12.42
C ASN A 102 0.06 2.01 -11.81
N LYS A 103 0.44 3.03 -12.60
CA LYS A 103 1.40 4.06 -12.15
C LYS A 103 0.96 4.83 -10.90
N PHE A 104 -0.33 5.21 -10.82
CA PHE A 104 -0.87 5.90 -9.65
C PHE A 104 -0.99 4.96 -8.46
N GLY A 105 -1.60 3.78 -8.66
CA GLY A 105 -1.80 2.78 -7.62
C GLY A 105 -0.49 2.31 -6.99
N SER A 106 0.53 2.05 -7.81
CA SER A 106 1.84 1.61 -7.35
C SER A 106 2.51 2.70 -6.51
N SER A 107 2.49 3.95 -6.96
CA SER A 107 3.02 5.08 -6.17
C SER A 107 2.33 5.21 -4.80
N VAL A 108 1.00 5.06 -4.76
CA VAL A 108 0.22 5.09 -3.52
C VAL A 108 0.66 3.96 -2.57
N VAL A 109 0.74 2.72 -3.07
CA VAL A 109 1.18 1.56 -2.28
C VAL A 109 2.62 1.74 -1.79
N CYS A 110 3.53 2.20 -2.64
CA CYS A 110 4.92 2.50 -2.27
C CYS A 110 4.98 3.55 -1.15
N THR A 111 4.18 4.61 -1.26
CA THR A 111 4.17 5.70 -0.28
C THR A 111 3.64 5.23 1.07
N LEU A 112 2.60 4.39 1.09
CA LEU A 112 2.06 3.79 2.32
C LEU A 112 3.13 2.96 3.06
N ILE A 113 3.87 2.15 2.30
CA ILE A 113 4.95 1.29 2.80
C ILE A 113 6.09 2.13 3.36
N HIS A 114 6.59 3.07 2.57
CA HIS A 114 7.69 3.95 2.96
C HIS A 114 7.35 4.74 4.21
N ARG A 115 6.14 5.33 4.26
CA ARG A 115 5.72 6.11 5.43
C ARG A 115 5.58 5.24 6.68
N GLY A 116 5.00 4.05 6.55
CA GLY A 116 4.88 3.15 7.68
C GLY A 116 6.23 2.63 8.16
N GLU A 117 7.21 2.42 7.27
CA GLU A 117 8.60 2.12 7.65
C GLU A 117 9.23 3.22 8.48
N VAL A 118 9.11 4.47 8.02
CA VAL A 118 9.64 5.64 8.73
C VAL A 118 9.03 5.70 10.13
N LEU A 119 7.70 5.57 10.24
CA LEU A 119 7.03 5.56 11.53
C LEU A 119 7.46 4.37 12.41
N TYR A 120 7.67 3.21 11.83
CA TYR A 120 8.09 2.02 12.56
C TYR A 120 9.53 2.12 13.07
N LYS A 121 10.43 2.76 12.31
CA LYS A 121 11.83 3.01 12.70
C LYS A 121 11.94 4.09 13.76
N ASP A 122 11.15 5.15 13.62
CA ASP A 122 11.23 6.34 14.48
C ASP A 122 10.44 6.16 15.80
N THR A 123 9.56 5.15 15.89
CA THR A 123 8.78 4.87 17.10
C THR A 123 9.43 3.75 17.91
N SER A 124 9.60 3.98 19.21
CA SER A 124 10.07 2.95 20.14
C SER A 124 9.13 1.74 20.10
N PRO A 125 9.63 0.49 20.07
CA PRO A 125 8.79 -0.71 20.12
C PRO A 125 7.86 -0.77 21.34
N LEU A 126 8.19 -0.06 22.42
CA LEU A 126 7.37 0.02 23.64
C LEU A 126 6.20 1.01 23.52
N ASP A 127 6.26 1.93 22.55
CA ASP A 127 5.27 3.00 22.35
C ASP A 127 4.28 2.67 21.22
N ILE A 128 4.51 1.59 20.47
CA ILE A 128 3.59 1.11 19.43
C ILE A 128 2.56 0.18 20.07
N ASP A 129 1.29 0.41 19.78
CA ASP A 129 0.22 -0.51 20.14
C ASP A 129 0.43 -1.88 19.47
N ASN A 130 0.43 -2.96 20.27
CA ASN A 130 0.72 -4.32 19.79
C ASN A 130 -0.23 -4.78 18.68
N GLN A 131 -1.49 -4.32 18.69
CA GLN A 131 -2.45 -4.65 17.63
C GLN A 131 -2.08 -3.91 16.33
N LEU A 132 -1.77 -2.62 16.40
CA LEU A 132 -1.32 -1.85 15.24
C LEU A 132 -0.02 -2.40 14.64
N GLN A 133 0.92 -2.83 15.50
CA GLN A 133 2.14 -3.50 15.07
C GLN A 133 1.82 -4.79 14.30
N THR A 134 0.91 -5.61 14.83
CA THR A 134 0.50 -6.87 14.20
C THR A 134 -0.18 -6.63 12.85
N GLU A 135 -1.11 -5.66 12.78
CA GLU A 135 -1.82 -5.31 11.54
C GLU A 135 -0.87 -4.76 10.46
N TRP A 136 0.12 -3.94 10.86
CA TRP A 136 1.18 -3.47 9.97
C TRP A 136 2.05 -4.61 9.43
N CYS A 137 2.53 -5.50 10.31
CA CYS A 137 3.33 -6.67 9.91
C CYS A 137 2.56 -7.60 8.97
N GLN A 138 1.27 -7.84 9.26
CA GLN A 138 0.38 -8.64 8.42
C GLN A 138 0.24 -8.03 7.01
N PHE A 139 0.08 -6.71 6.91
CA PHE A 139 0.05 -6.02 5.63
C PHE A 139 1.33 -6.24 4.81
N VAL A 140 2.50 -6.02 5.42
CA VAL A 140 3.80 -6.19 4.73
C VAL A 140 3.94 -7.61 4.21
N HIS A 141 3.53 -8.58 5.02
CA HIS A 141 3.54 -9.99 4.67
C HIS A 141 2.60 -10.32 3.50
N ASP A 142 1.36 -9.82 3.53
CA ASP A 142 0.37 -10.06 2.48
C ASP A 142 0.77 -9.40 1.15
N LEU A 143 1.40 -8.22 1.22
CA LEU A 143 1.94 -7.55 0.04
C LEU A 143 3.14 -8.29 -0.54
N ALA A 144 4.08 -8.74 0.30
CA ALA A 144 5.20 -9.57 -0.14
C ALA A 144 4.67 -10.83 -0.84
N ARG A 145 3.63 -11.47 -0.27
CA ARG A 145 2.95 -12.60 -0.89
C ARG A 145 2.38 -12.24 -2.26
N LEU A 146 1.67 -11.12 -2.38
CA LEU A 146 1.03 -10.69 -3.62
C LEU A 146 2.03 -10.50 -4.76
N ILE A 147 3.16 -9.83 -4.48
CA ILE A 147 4.21 -9.58 -5.49
C ILE A 147 4.81 -10.90 -5.97
N VAL A 148 5.02 -11.82 -5.04
CA VAL A 148 5.70 -13.07 -5.30
C VAL A 148 4.78 -14.10 -5.98
N CYS A 149 3.52 -14.20 -5.57
CA CYS A 149 2.56 -15.13 -6.17
C CYS A 149 1.88 -14.57 -7.42
N GLY A 150 1.75 -13.25 -7.54
CA GLY A 150 0.89 -12.62 -8.53
C GLY A 150 1.54 -12.34 -9.89
N ASN A 151 2.79 -12.74 -10.13
CA ASN A 151 3.56 -12.30 -11.32
C ASN A 151 3.45 -10.78 -11.56
N VAL A 152 3.42 -10.00 -10.48
CA VAL A 152 3.13 -8.56 -10.56
C VAL A 152 4.35 -7.84 -11.13
N VAL A 153 4.22 -7.30 -12.34
CA VAL A 153 5.28 -6.52 -12.99
C VAL A 153 5.24 -5.10 -12.44
N LEU A 154 6.11 -4.79 -11.46
CA LEU A 154 6.30 -3.42 -10.99
C LEU A 154 6.94 -2.55 -12.09
N PHE A 155 6.52 -1.29 -12.19
CA PHE A 155 7.14 -0.27 -13.04
C PHE A 155 8.63 -0.11 -12.72
N SER A 156 9.47 0.02 -13.76
CA SER A 156 10.94 0.04 -13.64
C SER A 156 11.46 1.12 -12.68
N SER A 157 10.87 2.31 -12.69
CA SER A 157 11.24 3.43 -11.82
C SER A 157 10.91 3.20 -10.35
N PHE A 158 9.89 2.40 -10.05
CA PHE A 158 9.48 2.09 -8.67
C PHE A 158 10.05 0.77 -8.18
N ARG A 159 10.39 -0.16 -9.09
CA ARG A 159 10.87 -1.51 -8.77
C ARG A 159 12.08 -1.50 -7.83
N CYS A 160 13.08 -0.65 -8.05
CA CYS A 160 14.27 -0.65 -7.19
C CYS A 160 14.00 -0.03 -5.81
N GLN A 161 13.45 1.19 -5.75
CA GLN A 161 13.18 1.86 -4.47
C GLN A 161 12.22 1.06 -3.59
N PHE A 162 11.13 0.59 -4.19
CA PHE A 162 10.12 -0.20 -3.49
C PHE A 162 10.69 -1.52 -2.93
N VAL A 163 11.51 -2.23 -3.71
CA VAL A 163 12.11 -3.49 -3.26
C VAL A 163 13.08 -3.25 -2.12
N HIS A 164 13.84 -2.14 -2.16
CA HIS A 164 14.73 -1.75 -1.07
C HIS A 164 13.95 -1.41 0.21
N ASP A 165 12.88 -0.62 0.10
CA ASP A 165 12.01 -0.26 1.23
C ASP A 165 11.33 -1.52 1.80
N LEU A 166 10.74 -2.37 0.95
CA LEU A 166 10.11 -3.63 1.35
C LEU A 166 11.11 -4.58 2.03
N ALA A 167 12.32 -4.73 1.49
CA ALA A 167 13.37 -5.55 2.08
C ALA A 167 13.87 -4.99 3.42
N SER A 168 13.98 -3.67 3.54
CA SER A 168 14.35 -2.99 4.78
C SER A 168 13.28 -3.21 5.85
N ILE A 169 11.99 -3.07 5.50
CA ILE A 169 10.87 -3.36 6.42
C ILE A 169 10.85 -4.82 6.81
N LEU A 170 10.94 -5.74 5.83
CA LEU A 170 11.00 -7.17 6.10
C LEU A 170 12.18 -7.52 7.00
N ALA A 171 13.32 -6.83 6.93
CA ALA A 171 14.45 -7.05 7.83
C ALA A 171 14.14 -6.62 9.27
N THR A 172 13.34 -5.56 9.46
CA THR A 172 12.93 -5.05 10.78
C THR A 172 11.74 -5.77 11.43
N VAL A 173 10.90 -6.45 10.65
CA VAL A 173 9.72 -7.18 11.17
C VAL A 173 10.15 -8.44 11.94
N PRO A 174 9.73 -8.66 13.20
CA PRO A 174 10.07 -9.87 13.94
C PRO A 174 9.58 -11.13 13.22
N LEU A 175 10.42 -12.18 13.17
CA LEU A 175 10.09 -13.47 12.54
C LEU A 175 8.80 -14.09 13.10
N GLU A 176 8.57 -13.90 14.40
CA GLU A 176 7.41 -14.43 15.13
C GLU A 176 6.08 -13.77 14.71
N SER A 177 6.15 -12.59 14.09
CA SER A 177 4.97 -11.86 13.59
C SER A 177 4.56 -12.28 12.17
N LEU A 178 5.35 -13.12 11.49
CA LEU A 178 5.08 -13.57 10.13
C LEU A 178 4.16 -14.80 10.12
N VAL A 179 2.98 -14.67 9.50
CA VAL A 179 1.99 -15.74 9.43
C VAL A 179 2.30 -16.68 8.26
N LYS A 180 2.56 -17.96 8.56
CA LYS A 180 2.81 -18.99 7.52
C LYS A 180 1.68 -19.01 6.46
N PRO A 181 1.98 -19.00 5.15
CA PRO A 181 0.97 -19.09 4.10
C PRO A 181 0.18 -20.40 4.14
N LYS A 182 -1.08 -20.37 3.68
CA LYS A 182 -1.92 -21.57 3.55
C LYS A 182 -1.61 -22.42 2.31
N LEU A 183 -0.80 -21.92 1.37
CA LEU A 183 -0.50 -22.56 0.08
C LEU A 183 1.02 -22.57 -0.16
N PRO A 184 1.59 -23.67 -0.70
CA PRO A 184 3.02 -23.75 -0.98
C PRO A 184 3.43 -22.78 -2.08
N GLN A 185 4.51 -22.03 -1.85
CA GLN A 185 4.99 -21.00 -2.77
C GLN A 185 6.38 -21.37 -3.27
N THR A 186 6.45 -21.97 -4.47
CA THR A 186 7.69 -22.49 -5.05
C THR A 186 8.55 -21.44 -5.75
N THR A 187 8.05 -20.20 -5.90
CA THR A 187 8.68 -19.16 -6.74
C THR A 187 9.37 -18.06 -5.94
N ILE A 188 9.25 -18.03 -4.61
CA ILE A 188 9.71 -16.90 -3.78
C ILE A 188 11.20 -16.61 -3.92
N SER A 189 12.06 -17.62 -3.81
CA SER A 189 13.51 -17.42 -3.86
C SER A 189 13.92 -16.77 -5.18
N GLY A 190 13.41 -17.26 -6.31
CA GLY A 190 13.84 -16.80 -7.63
C GLY A 190 13.46 -15.36 -7.98
N HIS A 191 12.40 -14.81 -7.37
CA HIS A 191 12.02 -13.40 -7.57
C HIS A 191 12.86 -12.46 -6.71
N PHE A 192 13.13 -12.83 -5.45
CA PHE A 192 14.02 -12.04 -4.59
C PHE A 192 15.48 -12.11 -5.03
N ASP A 193 15.94 -13.25 -5.56
CA ASP A 193 17.29 -13.43 -6.13
C ASP A 193 17.56 -12.48 -7.32
N ARG A 194 16.51 -12.06 -8.04
CA ARG A 194 16.61 -11.12 -9.17
C ARG A 194 16.53 -9.65 -8.76
N LEU A 195 16.08 -9.37 -7.54
CA LEU A 195 15.67 -8.02 -7.10
C LEU A 195 16.46 -7.50 -5.91
N LEU A 196 17.03 -8.39 -5.08
CA LEU A 196 17.85 -8.04 -3.92
C LEU A 196 19.31 -8.44 -4.13
N ASN A 197 20.21 -7.75 -3.44
CA ASN A 197 21.62 -8.16 -3.45
C ASN A 197 21.84 -9.38 -2.52
N LYS A 198 22.94 -10.12 -2.75
CA LYS A 198 23.26 -11.34 -1.99
C LYS A 198 23.28 -11.15 -0.46
N LYS A 199 23.66 -9.95 0.02
CA LYS A 199 23.72 -9.63 1.45
C LYS A 199 22.32 -9.45 2.06
N GLN A 200 21.40 -8.83 1.31
CA GLN A 200 20.00 -8.67 1.71
C GLN A 200 19.25 -10.00 1.67
N ILE A 201 19.50 -10.83 0.65
CA ILE A 201 18.91 -12.17 0.53
C ILE A 201 19.31 -13.01 1.73
N ALA A 202 20.60 -13.04 2.10
CA ALA A 202 21.08 -13.77 3.26
C ALA A 202 20.45 -13.27 4.59
N SER A 203 20.20 -11.96 4.72
CA SER A 203 19.54 -11.39 5.91
C SER A 203 18.05 -11.68 5.99
N LEU A 204 17.42 -12.05 4.87
CA LEU A 204 15.98 -12.30 4.76
C LEU A 204 15.66 -13.78 4.56
N GLU A 205 16.68 -14.65 4.44
CA GLU A 205 16.54 -16.04 4.03
C GLU A 205 15.55 -16.81 4.92
N ASP A 206 15.63 -16.63 6.24
CA ASP A 206 14.73 -17.28 7.20
C ASP A 206 13.29 -16.77 7.09
N LYS A 207 13.11 -15.46 6.79
CA LYS A 207 11.78 -14.86 6.60
C LYS A 207 11.15 -15.31 5.29
N LEU A 208 11.96 -15.38 4.23
CA LEU A 208 11.55 -15.89 2.93
C LEU A 208 11.17 -17.38 3.01
N LYS A 209 11.88 -18.17 3.83
CA LYS A 209 11.50 -19.56 4.13
C LYS A 209 10.15 -19.65 4.85
N VAL A 210 9.90 -18.82 5.86
CA VAL A 210 8.59 -18.77 6.55
C VAL A 210 7.46 -18.32 5.61
N ILE A 211 7.75 -17.42 4.67
CA ILE A 211 6.81 -17.01 3.61
C ILE A 211 6.65 -18.11 2.54
N ALA A 212 7.60 -19.04 2.40
CA ALA A 212 7.56 -20.14 1.45
C ALA A 212 6.89 -21.41 1.99
N GLU A 213 7.03 -21.64 3.29
CA GLU A 213 6.58 -22.86 3.94
C GLU A 213 5.08 -22.81 4.27
N PRO A 214 4.28 -23.80 3.81
CA PRO A 214 2.87 -23.84 4.13
C PRO A 214 2.62 -24.09 5.64
N GLN A 215 1.53 -23.56 6.18
CA GLN A 215 0.98 -23.99 7.47
C GLN A 215 0.69 -25.49 7.42
N ALA A 216 1.28 -26.26 8.33
CA ALA A 216 0.88 -27.64 8.55
C ALA A 216 -0.58 -27.66 9.03
N VAL A 217 -1.48 -28.12 8.18
CA VAL A 217 -2.88 -28.36 8.54
C VAL A 217 -2.88 -29.53 9.53
N SER A 218 -3.26 -29.25 10.78
CA SER A 218 -3.61 -30.27 11.77
C SER A 218 -5.07 -30.66 11.60
#